data_AF-A0A1D7NKY4-F1
#
_entry.id   AF-A0A1D7NKY4-F1
#
_cell.length_a   1.000
_cell.length_b   1.000
_cell.length_c   1.000
_cell.angle_alpha   90.00
_cell.angle_beta   90.00
_cell.angle_gamma   90.00
#
_symmetry.space_group_name_H-M   'P 1'
#
loop_
_entity.id
_entity.type
_entity.pdbx_description
1 polymer ?
#
loop_
_entity_poly.entity_id
_entity_poly.type
_entity_poly.pdbx_seq_one_letter_code
_entity_poly.pdbx_strand_id
1 'polypeptide(L)'
;MQKQPAIPVSTSPDGRRSAPRYALRLTASGAAADNAFSVCIRSISTTGLAFEADPPLARDVRAEIDLPGLGATAVTVVWQNGNLSGCAFDAPIPASVVSATRLKGYPESGEFAVSAPMILTAERRRWRGTVRLAIAIGAGLGAWALAIGGVAALI
;
A
#
# COMPACT_ATOMS: atom_id res chain seq x y z
N MET A 1 -34.89 14.53 -12.38
CA MET A 1 -33.59 15.03 -11.91
C MET A 1 -32.81 13.88 -11.29
N GLN A 2 -31.92 13.25 -12.07
CA GLN A 2 -31.14 12.08 -11.63
C GLN A 2 -30.02 12.55 -10.68
N LYS A 3 -30.11 12.17 -9.40
CA LYS A 3 -29.09 12.44 -8.38
C LYS A 3 -27.98 11.40 -8.54
N GLN A 4 -26.87 11.80 -9.17
CA GLN A 4 -25.66 10.98 -9.25
C GLN A 4 -25.16 10.63 -7.83
N PRO A 5 -24.81 9.36 -7.53
CA PRO A 5 -24.22 8.99 -6.26
C PRO A 5 -22.76 9.47 -6.21
N ALA A 6 -22.40 10.13 -5.11
CA ALA A 6 -21.08 10.69 -4.86
C ALA A 6 -20.02 9.58 -4.83
N ILE A 7 -18.94 9.74 -5.61
CA ILE A 7 -17.73 8.95 -5.48
C ILE A 7 -17.12 9.27 -4.11
N PRO A 8 -16.82 8.29 -3.24
CA PRO A 8 -16.18 8.59 -1.96
C PRO A 8 -14.77 9.15 -2.23
N VAL A 9 -14.59 10.44 -1.98
CA VAL A 9 -13.27 11.06 -1.88
C VAL A 9 -12.66 10.58 -0.56
N SER A 10 -11.64 9.74 -0.66
CA SER A 10 -10.88 9.28 0.51
C SER A 10 -9.98 10.42 0.99
N THR A 11 -10.53 11.35 1.77
CA THR A 11 -9.74 12.40 2.43
C THR A 11 -8.97 11.78 3.59
N SER A 12 -7.65 11.62 3.45
CA SER A 12 -6.80 11.28 4.60
C SER A 12 -6.79 12.46 5.58
N PRO A 13 -6.91 12.25 6.91
CA PRO A 13 -7.08 13.31 7.92
C PRO A 13 -5.84 14.17 8.17
N ASP A 14 -4.78 14.00 7.39
CA ASP A 14 -3.51 14.70 7.58
C ASP A 14 -3.18 15.45 6.28
N GLY A 15 -3.34 16.77 6.28
CA GLY A 15 -3.31 17.69 5.13
C GLY A 15 -1.96 17.82 4.41
N ARG A 16 -1.10 16.80 4.50
CA ARG A 16 0.26 16.77 3.95
C ARG A 16 0.34 16.22 2.52
N ARG A 17 -0.78 15.77 1.94
CA ARG A 17 -0.80 15.12 0.63
C ARG A 17 -1.50 15.99 -0.42
N SER A 18 -0.73 16.50 -1.38
CA SER A 18 -1.22 17.43 -2.41
C SER A 18 -2.02 16.76 -3.54
N ALA A 19 -2.04 15.42 -3.64
CA ALA A 19 -2.70 14.69 -4.71
C ALA A 19 -3.58 13.54 -4.19
N PRO A 20 -4.82 13.35 -4.70
CA PRO A 20 -5.66 12.20 -4.37
C PRO A 20 -4.97 10.87 -4.70
N ARG A 21 -5.11 9.88 -3.81
CA ARG A 21 -4.62 8.51 -4.01
C ARG A 21 -5.79 7.53 -4.12
N TYR A 22 -5.72 6.66 -5.11
CA TYR A 22 -6.72 5.62 -5.35
C TYR A 22 -6.12 4.25 -5.01
N ALA A 23 -6.78 3.52 -4.10
CA ALA A 23 -6.46 2.13 -3.82
C ALA A 23 -7.04 1.24 -4.93
N LEU A 24 -6.21 0.37 -5.49
CA LEU A 24 -6.57 -0.54 -6.56
C LEU A 24 -5.67 -1.76 -6.51
N ARG A 25 -6.06 -2.84 -7.17
CA ARG A 25 -5.19 -3.98 -7.42
C ARG A 25 -5.04 -4.17 -8.91
N LEU A 26 -3.84 -3.95 -9.43
CA LEU A 26 -3.52 -4.14 -10.84
C LEU A 26 -2.16 -4.82 -10.97
N THR A 27 -2.13 -5.96 -11.66
CA THR A 27 -0.86 -6.59 -12.05
C THR A 27 -0.29 -5.83 -13.24
N ALA A 28 0.96 -5.39 -13.12
CA ALA A 28 1.70 -4.69 -14.15
C ALA A 28 3.10 -5.29 -14.29
N SER A 29 3.76 -5.01 -15.40
CA SER A 29 5.16 -5.36 -15.59
C SER A 29 6.04 -4.18 -15.21
N GLY A 30 7.18 -4.46 -14.60
CA GLY A 30 8.22 -3.49 -14.31
C GLY A 30 9.58 -3.95 -14.85
N ALA A 31 10.50 -3.01 -14.99
CA ALA A 31 11.88 -3.26 -15.36
C ALA A 31 12.83 -2.43 -14.49
N ALA A 32 13.93 -3.02 -14.04
CA ALA A 32 14.97 -2.32 -13.27
C ALA A 32 16.32 -2.93 -13.63
N ALA A 33 17.29 -2.07 -13.98
CA ALA A 33 18.61 -2.49 -14.44
C ALA A 33 18.54 -3.67 -15.43
N ASP A 34 17.70 -3.50 -16.47
CA ASP A 34 17.46 -4.46 -17.56
C ASP A 34 16.79 -5.80 -17.19
N ASN A 35 16.40 -5.98 -15.92
CA ASN A 35 15.63 -7.15 -15.50
C ASN A 35 14.13 -6.82 -15.42
N ALA A 36 13.33 -7.58 -16.17
CA ALA A 36 11.88 -7.51 -16.11
C ALA A 36 11.33 -8.28 -14.91
N PHE A 37 10.33 -7.72 -14.22
CA PHE A 37 9.65 -8.32 -13.08
C PHE A 37 8.15 -8.01 -13.11
N SER A 38 7.36 -8.82 -12.39
CA SER A 38 5.92 -8.59 -12.24
C SER A 38 5.65 -7.87 -10.92
N VAL A 39 4.78 -6.86 -10.95
CA VAL A 39 4.36 -6.12 -9.76
C VAL A 39 2.86 -6.10 -9.61
N CYS A 40 2.40 -5.96 -8.37
CA CYS A 40 0.99 -5.72 -8.05
C CYS A 40 0.84 -4.29 -7.53
N ILE A 41 0.34 -3.38 -8.37
CA ILE A 41 0.04 -1.99 -7.97
C ILE A 41 -1.11 -2.02 -6.96
N ARG A 42 -0.89 -1.37 -5.80
CA ARG A 42 -1.81 -1.29 -4.65
C ARG A 42 -2.44 0.10 -4.50
N SER A 43 -1.71 1.13 -4.90
CA SER A 43 -2.24 2.50 -4.91
C SER A 43 -1.57 3.35 -5.98
N ILE A 44 -2.28 4.34 -6.51
CA ILE A 44 -1.75 5.31 -7.50
C ILE A 44 -2.26 6.73 -7.23
N SER A 45 -1.42 7.73 -7.49
CA SER A 45 -1.74 9.16 -7.61
C SER A 45 -1.06 9.75 -8.84
N THR A 46 -1.22 11.06 -9.06
CA THR A 46 -0.49 11.79 -10.12
C THR A 46 1.01 11.91 -9.86
N THR A 47 1.46 11.76 -8.61
CA THR A 47 2.86 11.97 -8.19
C THR A 47 3.58 10.69 -7.79
N GLY A 48 2.89 9.57 -7.67
CA GLY A 48 3.52 8.31 -7.35
C GLY A 48 2.56 7.14 -7.30
N LEU A 49 3.10 5.98 -6.95
CA LEU A 49 2.36 4.74 -6.79
C LEU A 49 2.94 3.90 -5.65
N ALA A 50 2.21 2.87 -5.23
CA ALA A 50 2.75 1.83 -4.37
C ALA A 50 2.46 0.48 -5.02
N PHE A 51 3.45 -0.41 -5.03
CA PHE A 51 3.31 -1.76 -5.56
C PHE A 51 3.94 -2.79 -4.64
N GLU A 52 3.47 -4.03 -4.75
CA GLU A 52 4.10 -5.21 -4.17
C GLU A 52 4.97 -5.90 -5.24
N ALA A 53 6.20 -6.26 -4.86
CA ALA A 53 7.14 -7.00 -5.70
C ALA A 53 7.83 -8.11 -4.88
N ASP A 54 8.21 -9.20 -5.55
CA ASP A 54 8.97 -10.31 -4.97
C ASP A 54 10.08 -10.76 -5.93
N PRO A 55 11.37 -10.50 -5.63
CA PRO A 55 11.87 -9.81 -4.43
C PRO A 55 11.49 -8.31 -4.41
N PRO A 56 11.43 -7.67 -3.23
CA PRO A 56 11.13 -6.25 -3.16
C PRO A 56 12.26 -5.38 -3.69
N LEU A 57 11.91 -4.21 -4.23
CA LEU A 57 12.89 -3.24 -4.68
C LEU A 57 13.47 -2.46 -3.48
N ALA A 58 14.78 -2.28 -3.49
CA ALA A 58 15.47 -1.48 -2.49
C ALA A 58 15.11 0.01 -2.63
N ARG A 59 15.24 0.74 -1.51
CA ARG A 59 15.07 2.20 -1.49
C ARG A 59 16.07 2.88 -2.44
N ASP A 60 15.66 4.01 -3.02
CA ASP A 60 16.43 4.85 -3.93
C ASP A 60 16.80 4.16 -5.26
N VAL A 61 16.22 2.98 -5.54
CA VAL A 61 16.33 2.32 -6.84
C VAL A 61 15.38 2.95 -7.85
N ARG A 62 15.88 3.16 -9.06
CA ARG A 62 15.10 3.57 -10.23
C ARG A 62 14.58 2.34 -10.96
N ALA A 63 13.31 2.36 -11.31
CA ALA A 63 12.65 1.33 -12.10
C ALA A 63 11.70 1.97 -13.10
N GLU A 64 11.26 1.20 -14.08
CA GLU A 64 10.20 1.55 -15.01
C GLU A 64 9.01 0.64 -14.75
N ILE A 65 7.81 1.21 -14.64
CA ILE A 65 6.57 0.46 -14.46
C ILE A 65 5.66 0.73 -15.65
N ASP A 66 5.14 -0.33 -16.27
CA ASP A 66 4.19 -0.20 -17.38
C ASP A 66 2.82 0.25 -16.84
N LEU A 67 2.41 1.47 -17.24
CA LEU A 67 1.14 2.06 -16.85
C LEU A 67 0.14 2.09 -18.02
N PRO A 68 -1.12 1.70 -17.81
CA PRO A 68 -2.15 1.78 -18.84
C PRO A 68 -2.31 3.21 -19.38
N GLY A 69 -2.11 3.38 -20.69
CA GLY A 69 -2.28 4.66 -21.38
C GLY A 69 -1.06 5.58 -21.36
N LEU A 70 0.03 5.19 -20.68
CA LEU A 70 1.30 5.92 -20.69
C LEU A 70 2.51 5.05 -21.08
N GLY A 71 2.43 3.74 -20.84
CA GLY A 71 3.52 2.80 -21.07
C GLY A 71 4.54 2.79 -19.93
N ALA A 72 5.77 2.39 -20.25
CA ALA A 72 6.89 2.36 -19.30
C ALA A 72 7.15 3.75 -18.70
N THR A 73 6.90 3.87 -17.40
CA THR A 73 7.01 5.13 -16.65
C THR A 73 8.09 5.00 -15.58
N ALA A 74 9.08 5.88 -15.63
CA ALA A 74 10.18 5.90 -14.68
C ALA A 74 9.72 6.34 -13.28
N VAL A 75 10.15 5.57 -12.28
CA VAL A 75 9.85 5.75 -10.86
C VAL A 75 11.09 5.53 -10.00
N THR A 76 11.12 6.20 -8.85
CA THR A 76 12.15 6.00 -7.83
C THR A 76 11.52 5.54 -6.53
N VAL A 77 12.04 4.47 -5.92
CA VAL A 77 11.55 3.94 -4.64
C VAL A 77 11.88 4.91 -3.50
N VAL A 78 10.87 5.52 -2.87
CA VAL A 78 11.05 6.50 -1.79
C VAL A 78 10.92 5.89 -0.40
N TRP A 79 10.22 4.75 -0.26
CA TRP A 79 10.12 3.98 0.97
C TRP A 79 9.80 2.52 0.66
N GLN A 80 10.12 1.65 1.60
CA GLN A 80 9.87 0.21 1.54
C GLN A 80 9.35 -0.28 2.88
N ASN A 81 8.36 -1.18 2.86
CA ASN A 81 7.86 -1.91 4.01
C ASN A 81 7.59 -3.36 3.62
N GLY A 82 8.55 -4.25 3.89
CA GLY A 82 8.52 -5.63 3.41
C GLY A 82 8.45 -5.69 1.88
N ASN A 83 7.39 -6.31 1.34
CA ASN A 83 7.20 -6.45 -0.10
C ASN A 83 6.52 -5.23 -0.74
N LEU A 84 6.00 -4.31 0.06
CA LEU A 84 5.33 -3.11 -0.42
C LEU A 84 6.35 -1.98 -0.56
N SER A 85 6.50 -1.47 -1.77
CA SER A 85 7.39 -0.37 -2.12
C SER A 85 6.59 0.82 -2.60
N GLY A 86 6.85 1.99 -2.03
CA GLY A 86 6.28 3.25 -2.50
C GLY A 86 7.25 3.97 -3.40
N CYS A 87 6.77 4.40 -4.55
CA CYS A 87 7.60 5.08 -5.55
C CYS A 87 7.04 6.44 -5.91
N ALA A 88 7.94 7.38 -6.21
CA ALA A 88 7.62 8.67 -6.80
C ALA A 88 7.91 8.63 -8.30
N PHE A 89 7.06 9.28 -9.10
CA PHE A 89 7.37 9.52 -10.50
C PHE A 89 8.41 10.65 -10.62
N ASP A 90 9.29 10.58 -11.62
CA ASP A 90 10.22 11.68 -11.88
C ASP A 90 9.48 12.95 -12.34
N ALA A 91 8.38 12.76 -13.07
CA ALA A 91 7.47 13.82 -13.49
C ALA A 91 6.01 13.42 -13.17
N PRO A 92 5.15 14.38 -12.75
CA PRO A 92 3.75 14.08 -12.51
C PRO A 92 3.06 13.50 -13.75
N ILE A 93 2.29 12.42 -13.56
CA ILE A 93 1.52 11.79 -14.65
C ILE A 93 0.15 12.45 -14.82
N PRO A 94 -0.43 12.43 -16.04
CA PRO A 94 -1.76 12.95 -16.29
C PRO A 94 -2.84 12.23 -15.48
N ALA A 95 -3.88 12.97 -15.05
CA ALA A 95 -5.02 12.38 -14.36
C ALA A 95 -5.75 11.29 -15.19
N SER A 96 -5.70 11.39 -16.54
CA SER A 96 -6.24 10.37 -17.44
C SER A 96 -5.55 9.01 -17.28
N VAL A 97 -4.24 8.99 -17.02
CA VAL A 97 -3.47 7.75 -16.78
C VAL A 97 -3.85 7.14 -15.43
N VAL A 98 -4.02 7.98 -14.40
CA VAL A 98 -4.52 7.55 -13.09
C VAL A 98 -5.91 6.91 -13.23
N SER A 99 -6.81 7.55 -13.99
CA SER A 99 -8.14 7.01 -14.29
C SER A 99 -8.09 5.70 -15.10
N ALA A 100 -7.25 5.62 -16.13
CA ALA A 100 -7.08 4.42 -16.94
C ALA A 100 -6.54 3.24 -16.10
N THR A 101 -5.54 3.50 -15.26
CA THR A 101 -5.00 2.51 -14.31
C THR A 101 -6.09 2.04 -13.35
N ARG A 102 -6.91 2.96 -12.81
CA ARG A 102 -8.03 2.63 -11.93
C ARG A 102 -9.11 1.80 -12.61
N LEU A 103 -9.40 2.05 -13.88
CA LEU A 103 -10.38 1.28 -14.66
C LEU A 103 -9.88 -0.13 -14.99
N LYS A 104 -8.57 -0.29 -15.19
CA LYS A 104 -7.95 -1.60 -15.46
C LYS A 104 -7.70 -2.40 -14.19
N GLY A 105 -7.45 -1.72 -13.07
CA GLY A 105 -7.34 -2.35 -11.76
C GLY A 105 -8.70 -2.75 -11.21
N TYR A 106 -8.74 -3.83 -10.42
CA TYR A 106 -9.89 -4.08 -9.57
C TYR A 106 -9.84 -3.08 -8.42
N PRO A 107 -10.88 -2.26 -8.18
CA PRO A 107 -10.92 -1.43 -6.99
C PRO A 107 -10.78 -2.35 -5.77
N GLU A 108 -9.95 -1.96 -4.79
CA GLU A 108 -9.85 -2.60 -3.47
C GLU A 108 -11.15 -2.37 -2.67
N SER A 109 -12.30 -2.56 -3.32
CA SER A 109 -13.63 -2.39 -2.80
C SER A 109 -13.72 -3.20 -1.53
N GLY A 110 -13.76 -2.50 -0.39
CA GLY A 110 -14.13 -3.10 0.87
C GLY A 110 -15.40 -3.90 0.64
N GLU A 111 -15.35 -5.15 1.09
CA GLU A 111 -16.49 -5.97 1.50
C GLU A 111 -17.82 -5.46 0.91
N PHE A 112 -18.11 -5.81 -0.35
CA PHE A 112 -19.52 -5.89 -0.71
C PHE A 112 -20.06 -7.06 0.12
N ALA A 113 -20.52 -6.74 1.34
CA ALA A 113 -21.21 -7.65 2.23
C ALA A 113 -22.55 -8.00 1.58
N VAL A 114 -22.50 -8.86 0.56
CA VAL A 114 -23.61 -9.74 0.26
C VAL A 114 -23.67 -10.68 1.45
N SER A 115 -24.65 -10.48 2.33
CA SER A 115 -24.96 -11.42 3.40
C SER A 115 -25.05 -12.82 2.77
N ALA A 116 -24.04 -13.65 3.03
CA ALA A 116 -24.02 -15.04 2.63
C ALA A 116 -25.17 -15.78 3.36
N PRO A 117 -25.73 -16.83 2.76
CA PRO A 117 -24.96 -18.07 2.76
C PRO A 117 -25.10 -18.86 1.46
N MET A 118 -23.97 -19.25 0.85
CA MET A 118 -23.75 -20.65 0.50
C MET A 118 -22.25 -20.86 0.19
N ILE A 119 -21.70 -21.86 0.87
CA ILE A 119 -20.29 -22.24 0.80
C ILE A 119 -19.97 -22.81 -0.58
N LEU A 120 -19.01 -22.20 -1.27
CA LEU A 120 -18.14 -22.89 -2.21
C LEU A 120 -16.73 -22.85 -1.61
N THR A 121 -16.23 -24.01 -1.22
CA THR A 121 -14.89 -24.20 -0.67
C THR A 121 -13.85 -23.75 -1.70
N ALA A 122 -13.30 -22.55 -1.53
CA ALA A 122 -12.07 -22.12 -2.17
C ALA A 122 -11.10 -21.71 -1.08
N GLU A 123 -10.52 -22.73 -0.46
CA GLU A 123 -9.41 -22.62 0.46
C GLU A 123 -8.23 -21.96 -0.27
N ARG A 124 -8.04 -20.65 -0.06
CA ARG A 124 -6.78 -19.99 -0.41
C ARG A 124 -6.12 -19.38 0.82
N ARG A 125 -5.87 -20.25 1.80
CA ARG A 125 -4.76 -20.07 2.73
C ARG A 125 -3.47 -20.31 1.94
N ARG A 126 -2.84 -19.24 1.45
CA ARG A 126 -1.38 -19.24 1.21
C ARG A 126 -0.72 -18.08 1.94
N TRP A 127 -0.95 -18.06 3.25
CA TRP A 127 0.06 -17.64 4.18
C TRP A 127 0.78 -18.90 4.62
N ARG A 128 2.07 -19.02 4.27
CA ARG A 128 3.08 -19.74 5.05
C ARG A 128 4.42 -19.71 4.33
N GLY A 129 5.40 -19.18 5.05
CA GLY A 129 6.81 -19.24 4.72
C GLY A 129 7.69 -18.44 5.69
N THR A 130 7.44 -18.54 7.01
CA THR A 130 8.45 -18.34 8.08
C THR A 130 8.97 -16.89 8.20
N VAL A 131 8.56 -16.08 9.18
CA VAL A 131 9.05 -16.12 10.57
C VAL A 131 8.02 -15.44 11.48
N ARG A 132 7.44 -16.27 12.33
CA ARG A 132 7.17 -16.05 13.76
C ARG A 132 6.75 -14.64 14.19
N LEU A 133 5.47 -14.54 14.54
CA LEU A 133 5.03 -13.94 15.80
C LEU A 133 6.01 -14.35 16.92
N ALA A 134 6.98 -13.48 17.21
CA ALA A 134 7.64 -13.40 18.50
C ALA A 134 8.29 -12.02 18.62
N ILE A 135 7.93 -11.30 19.70
CA ILE A 135 8.60 -10.12 20.27
C ILE A 135 8.22 -8.79 19.58
N ALA A 136 7.53 -7.82 20.21
CA ALA A 136 7.12 -7.67 21.60
C ALA A 136 5.93 -6.70 21.72
N ILE A 137 4.85 -7.17 22.34
CA ILE A 137 4.16 -6.34 23.32
C ILE A 137 5.16 -6.21 24.48
N GLY A 138 5.90 -5.11 24.51
CA GLY A 138 7.01 -4.93 25.45
C GLY A 138 7.63 -3.53 25.39
N ALA A 139 6.81 -2.49 25.24
CA ALA A 139 7.25 -1.11 25.43
C ALA A 139 6.07 -0.25 25.93
N GLY A 140 5.35 -0.75 26.94
CA GLY A 140 4.17 -0.07 27.49
C GLY A 140 4.01 -0.12 29.00
N LEU A 141 4.79 -0.90 29.76
CA LEU A 141 4.65 -0.97 31.23
C LEU A 141 5.98 -1.06 32.02
N GLY A 142 7.15 -0.97 31.37
CA GLY A 142 8.46 -0.98 32.07
C GLY A 142 9.02 0.41 32.38
N ALA A 143 8.42 1.48 31.83
CA ALA A 143 8.97 2.84 31.88
C ALA A 143 8.06 3.85 32.59
N TRP A 144 7.06 3.40 33.36
CA TRP A 144 6.25 4.23 34.26
C TRP A 144 5.98 3.47 35.56
N ALA A 145 7.01 3.16 36.36
CA ALA A 145 6.81 2.80 37.78
C ALA A 145 8.09 2.83 38.64
N LEU A 146 9.27 3.18 38.12
CA LEU A 146 10.38 3.65 38.97
C LEU A 146 10.20 5.13 39.39
N ALA A 147 8.94 5.57 39.46
CA ALA A 147 8.52 6.89 39.90
C ALA A 147 7.48 6.82 41.04
N ILE A 148 7.36 5.68 41.73
CA ILE A 148 6.57 5.55 42.97
C ILE A 148 7.49 5.00 44.07
N GLY A 149 7.99 5.96 44.86
CA GLY A 149 8.47 5.88 46.24
C GLY A 149 8.95 4.51 46.78
N GLY A 150 10.18 4.36 47.27
CA GLY A 150 10.95 5.43 47.90
C GLY A 150 10.18 6.09 49.06
N VAL A 151 9.31 5.36 49.76
CA VAL A 151 8.66 5.83 51.00
C VAL A 151 8.57 4.67 51.99
N ALA A 152 9.22 4.87 53.14
CA ALA A 152 8.91 4.29 54.45
C ALA A 152 9.21 2.80 54.72
N ALA A 153 10.48 2.41 54.56
CA ALA A 153 11.11 1.44 55.45
C ALA A 153 12.21 2.15 56.28
N LEU A 154 11.80 3.14 57.07
CA LEU A 154 12.48 3.61 58.28
C LEU A 154 11.50 4.51 59.06
N ILE A 155 11.40 4.28 60.37
CA ILE A 155 10.47 4.79 61.39
C ILE A 155 9.26 3.89 61.62
#